data_AF-A0A5C7WF19-F1
#
_entry.id   AF-A0A5C7WF19-F1
#
_cell.length_a   1.000
_cell.length_b   1.000
_cell.length_c   1.000
_cell.angle_alpha   90.00
_cell.angle_beta   90.00
_cell.angle_gamma   90.00
#
_symmetry.space_group_name_H-M   'P 1'
#
loop_
_entity.id
_entity.type
_entity.pdbx_description
1 polymer ?
#
loop_
_entity_poly.entity_id
_entity_poly.type
_entity_poly.pdbx_seq_one_letter_code
_entity_poly.pdbx_strand_id
1 'polypeptide(L)'
;MAGYGLIEAIKENTEFKSDYAIAKEIGVGRQNISAWKNTKTLPDALTALKLAALADLSAKEALEKLQGGYARVSLMAVTAVLSVALLASHPIIQDTVYYVK
;
A
#
# COMPACT_ATOMS: atom_id res chain seq x y z
N MET A 1 -9.02 -15.05 -4.10
CA MET A 1 -7.87 -15.08 -3.18
C MET A 1 -7.51 -13.66 -2.75
N ALA A 2 -7.78 -13.27 -1.51
CA ALA A 2 -7.82 -11.85 -1.11
C ALA A 2 -6.45 -11.17 -0.86
N GLY A 3 -5.48 -11.87 -0.28
CA GLY A 3 -4.12 -11.35 -0.05
C GLY A 3 -3.04 -12.03 -0.91
N TYR A 4 -3.40 -13.06 -1.67
CA TYR A 4 -2.47 -13.85 -2.48
C TYR A 4 -1.78 -12.98 -3.56
N GLY A 5 -2.56 -12.18 -4.29
CA GLY A 5 -2.02 -11.37 -5.39
C GLY A 5 -1.00 -10.31 -4.95
N LEU A 6 -1.14 -9.75 -3.74
CA LEU A 6 -0.14 -8.83 -3.19
C LEU A 6 1.12 -9.58 -2.76
N ILE A 7 0.99 -10.71 -2.06
CA ILE A 7 2.14 -11.49 -1.60
C ILE A 7 2.94 -12.06 -2.79
N GLU A 8 2.24 -12.46 -3.85
CA GLU A 8 2.87 -12.93 -5.09
C GLU A 8 3.59 -11.78 -5.79
N ALA A 9 2.96 -10.61 -5.93
CA ALA A 9 3.62 -9.44 -6.52
C ALA A 9 4.89 -9.01 -5.76
N ILE A 10 4.90 -9.12 -4.42
CA ILE A 10 6.12 -8.88 -3.64
C ILE A 10 7.21 -9.86 -4.07
N LYS A 11 6.90 -11.15 -4.21
CA LYS A 11 7.89 -12.18 -4.59
C LYS A 11 8.40 -12.03 -6.02
N GLU A 12 7.58 -11.46 -6.90
CA GLU A 12 7.94 -11.21 -8.30
C GLU A 12 8.80 -9.95 -8.45
N ASN A 13 8.49 -8.89 -7.70
CA ASN A 13 9.13 -7.58 -7.84
C ASN A 13 10.30 -7.35 -6.87
N THR A 14 10.47 -8.18 -5.84
CA THR A 14 11.51 -7.99 -4.82
C THR A 14 12.32 -9.26 -4.56
N GLU A 15 13.41 -9.11 -3.81
CA GLU A 15 14.26 -10.24 -3.39
C GLU A 15 13.62 -11.14 -2.33
N PHE A 16 12.44 -10.78 -1.80
CA PHE A 16 11.78 -11.53 -0.74
C PHE A 16 11.14 -12.83 -1.26
N LYS A 17 11.92 -13.91 -1.34
CA LYS A 17 11.43 -15.21 -1.82
C LYS A 17 10.59 -15.99 -0.80
N SER A 18 10.67 -15.64 0.48
CA SER A 18 10.03 -16.39 1.57
C SER A 18 8.90 -15.62 2.25
N ASP A 19 7.77 -16.30 2.48
CA ASP A 19 6.64 -15.79 3.27
C ASP A 19 7.09 -15.31 4.68
N TYR A 20 8.12 -15.92 5.24
CA TYR A 20 8.69 -15.51 6.53
C TYR A 20 9.43 -14.17 6.43
N ALA A 21 10.16 -13.94 5.35
CA ALA A 21 10.89 -12.69 5.16
C ALA A 21 9.91 -11.52 4.99
N ILE A 22 8.87 -11.72 4.19
CA ILE A 22 7.77 -10.75 4.03
C ILE A 22 7.09 -10.46 5.38
N ALA A 23 6.78 -11.51 6.14
CA ALA A 23 6.15 -11.36 7.46
C ALA A 23 7.02 -10.54 8.42
N LYS A 24 8.33 -10.83 8.44
CA LYS A 24 9.31 -10.14 9.29
C LYS A 24 9.41 -8.66 8.94
N GLU A 25 9.45 -8.35 7.64
CA GLU A 25 9.58 -6.99 7.14
C GLU A 25 8.38 -6.11 7.51
N ILE A 26 7.16 -6.64 7.37
CA ILE A 26 5.94 -5.89 7.70
C ILE A 26 5.53 -5.97 9.19
N GLY A 27 6.27 -6.76 9.97
CA GLY A 27 6.09 -6.90 11.42
C GLY A 27 4.89 -7.76 11.85
N VAL A 28 4.58 -8.82 11.10
CA VAL A 28 3.44 -9.72 11.39
C VAL A 28 3.87 -11.18 11.55
N GLY A 29 3.00 -12.01 12.12
CA GLY A 29 3.25 -13.46 12.19
C GLY A 29 3.12 -14.14 10.83
N ARG A 30 3.97 -15.14 10.54
CA ARG A 30 3.90 -15.97 9.32
C ARG A 30 2.53 -16.63 9.12
N GLN A 31 1.83 -16.94 10.22
CA GLN A 31 0.47 -17.49 10.19
C GLN A 31 -0.51 -16.55 9.50
N ASN A 32 -0.34 -15.24 9.65
CA ASN A 32 -1.19 -14.23 9.01
C ASN A 32 -1.00 -14.24 7.49
N ILE A 33 0.25 -14.29 7.00
CA ILE A 33 0.56 -14.42 5.57
C ILE A 33 -0.14 -15.66 4.98
N SER A 34 -0.03 -16.81 5.66
CA SER A 34 -0.71 -18.04 5.23
C SER A 34 -2.23 -17.91 5.25
N ALA A 35 -2.80 -17.26 6.27
CA ALA A 35 -4.24 -17.03 6.37
C ALA A 35 -4.76 -16.12 5.24
N TRP A 36 -4.01 -15.08 4.86
CA TRP A 36 -4.35 -14.16 3.78
C TRP A 36 -4.28 -14.82 2.39
N LYS A 37 -3.26 -15.68 2.16
CA LYS A 37 -3.15 -16.48 0.93
C LYS A 37 -4.32 -17.43 0.78
N ASN A 38 -4.72 -18.08 1.87
CA ASN A 38 -5.81 -19.06 1.92
C ASN A 38 -7.19 -18.43 2.15
N THR A 39 -7.33 -17.10 2.06
CA THR A 39 -8.58 -16.34 2.25
C THR A 39 -9.29 -16.55 3.59
N LYS A 40 -8.61 -17.09 4.61
CA LYS A 40 -9.18 -17.29 5.94
C LYS A 40 -9.45 -15.96 6.65
N THR A 41 -8.60 -14.97 6.39
CA THR A 41 -8.69 -13.62 6.95
C THR A 41 -8.21 -12.60 5.92
N LEU A 42 -8.53 -11.33 6.14
CA LEU A 42 -8.05 -10.21 5.33
C LEU A 42 -6.96 -9.44 6.09
N PRO A 43 -5.95 -8.89 5.40
CA PRO A 43 -5.06 -7.92 6.01
C PRO A 43 -5.86 -6.65 6.35
N ASP A 44 -5.53 -6.03 7.48
CA ASP A 44 -6.05 -4.69 7.81
C ASP A 44 -5.51 -3.64 6.83
N ALA A 45 -6.07 -2.43 6.87
CA ALA A 45 -5.72 -1.35 5.96
C ALA A 45 -4.22 -0.99 6.01
N LEU A 46 -3.64 -0.90 7.21
CA LEU A 46 -2.25 -0.53 7.40
C LEU A 46 -1.31 -1.61 6.84
N THR A 47 -1.65 -2.87 7.08
CA THR A 47 -0.91 -4.03 6.60
C THR A 47 -1.02 -4.17 5.09
N ALA A 48 -2.20 -3.93 4.51
CA ALA A 48 -2.40 -3.90 3.07
C ALA A 48 -1.55 -2.80 2.39
N LEU A 49 -1.47 -1.62 3.00
CA LEU A 49 -0.60 -0.54 2.53
C LEU A 49 0.88 -0.92 2.60
N LYS A 50 1.33 -1.51 3.71
CA LYS A 50 2.70 -2.00 3.85
C LYS A 50 3.03 -3.05 2.77
N LEU A 51 2.12 -3.99 2.51
CA LEU A 51 2.29 -5.00 1.46
C LEU A 51 2.36 -4.36 0.07
N ALA A 52 1.52 -3.36 -0.23
CA ALA A 52 1.52 -2.66 -1.51
C ALA A 52 2.81 -1.84 -1.71
N ALA A 53 3.26 -1.13 -0.68
CA ALA A 53 4.52 -0.41 -0.69
C ALA A 53 5.72 -1.34 -0.84
N LEU A 54 5.70 -2.50 -0.18
CA LEU A 54 6.76 -3.51 -0.31
C LEU A 54 6.79 -4.14 -1.71
N ALA A 55 5.65 -4.21 -2.39
CA ALA A 55 5.55 -4.75 -3.74
C ALA A 55 5.95 -3.76 -4.85
N ASP A 56 6.30 -2.52 -4.47
CA ASP A 56 6.50 -1.37 -5.37
C ASP A 56 5.34 -1.20 -6.37
N LEU A 57 4.11 -1.41 -5.89
CA LEU A 57 2.90 -1.29 -6.72
C LEU A 57 2.30 0.10 -6.59
N SER A 58 1.84 0.65 -7.72
CA SER A 58 0.99 1.83 -7.68
C SER A 58 -0.32 1.52 -6.95
N ALA A 59 -0.97 2.55 -6.39
CA ALA A 59 -2.25 2.38 -5.70
C ALA A 59 -3.32 1.69 -6.56
N LYS A 60 -3.28 1.91 -7.88
CA LYS A 60 -4.18 1.26 -8.84
C LYS A 60 -3.90 -0.25 -8.95
N GLU A 61 -2.65 -0.63 -9.13
CA GLU A 61 -2.25 -2.05 -9.26
C GLU A 61 -2.49 -2.82 -7.94
N ALA A 62 -2.24 -2.16 -6.81
CA ALA A 62 -2.57 -2.69 -5.50
C ALA A 62 -4.07 -2.95 -5.36
N LEU A 63 -4.95 -2.04 -5.82
CA LEU A 63 -6.41 -2.21 -5.83
C LEU A 63 -6.91 -3.35 -6.73
N GLU A 64 -6.23 -3.57 -7.85
CA GLU A 64 -6.55 -4.65 -8.79
C GLU A 64 -6.15 -6.02 -8.20
N LYS A 65 -4.98 -6.09 -7.55
CA LYS A 65 -4.46 -7.33 -6.92
C LYS A 65 -5.10 -7.63 -5.56
N LEU A 66 -5.67 -6.63 -4.87
CA LEU A 66 -6.48 -6.81 -3.66
C LEU A 66 -7.91 -7.27 -4.03
N GLN A 67 -8.24 -8.50 -3.67
CA GLN A 67 -9.61 -8.99 -3.78
C GLN A 67 -10.34 -8.80 -2.44
N GLY A 68 -11.04 -7.67 -2.26
CA GLY A 68 -11.87 -7.40 -1.08
C GLY A 68 -12.38 -5.96 -0.99
N GLY A 69 -13.68 -5.76 -0.78
CA GLY A 69 -14.34 -4.45 -0.86
C GLY A 69 -13.83 -3.40 0.14
N TYR A 70 -13.65 -3.76 1.42
CA TYR A 70 -13.23 -2.82 2.46
C TYR A 70 -11.78 -2.34 2.29
N ALA A 71 -10.86 -3.25 1.93
CA ALA A 71 -9.46 -2.90 1.75
C ALA A 71 -9.24 -1.93 0.57
N ARG A 72 -10.13 -1.95 -0.44
CA ARG A 72 -10.12 -0.97 -1.53
C ARG A 72 -10.47 0.45 -1.06
N VAL A 73 -11.53 0.56 -0.26
CA VAL A 73 -11.98 1.85 0.29
C VAL A 73 -10.91 2.44 1.22
N SER A 74 -10.30 1.60 2.05
CA SER A 74 -9.23 2.04 2.95
C SER A 74 -7.99 2.50 2.20
N LEU A 75 -7.60 1.80 1.13
CA LEU A 75 -6.47 2.22 0.31
C LEU A 75 -6.75 3.60 -0.30
N MET A 76 -7.90 3.77 -0.96
CA MET A 76 -8.31 5.06 -1.54
C MET A 76 -8.33 6.20 -0.52
N ALA A 77 -8.86 5.95 0.67
CA ALA A 77 -8.90 6.95 1.74
C ALA A 77 -7.49 7.38 2.16
N VAL A 78 -6.56 6.43 2.32
CA VAL A 78 -5.19 6.74 2.70
C VAL A 78 -4.41 7.43 1.57
N THR A 79 -4.56 7.01 0.32
CA THR A 79 -3.93 7.73 -0.80
C THR A 79 -4.47 9.13 -0.94
N ALA A 80 -5.78 9.35 -0.74
CA ALA A 80 -6.36 10.70 -0.78
C ALA A 80 -5.78 11.59 0.32
N VAL A 81 -5.66 11.07 1.55
CA VAL A 81 -5.07 11.82 2.67
C VAL A 81 -3.59 12.12 2.43
N LEU A 82 -2.80 11.15 1.94
CA LEU A 82 -1.38 11.35 1.60
C LEU A 82 -1.20 12.38 0.48
N SER A 83 -2.02 12.33 -0.58
CA SER A 83 -1.97 13.30 -1.67
C SER A 83 -2.29 14.72 -1.20
N VAL A 84 -3.29 14.88 -0.32
CA VAL A 84 -3.62 16.18 0.29
C VAL A 84 -2.49 16.67 1.20
N ALA A 85 -1.88 15.78 1.98
CA ALA A 85 -0.75 16.13 2.84
C ALA A 85 0.49 16.55 2.04
N LEU A 86 0.75 15.90 0.89
CA LEU A 86 1.81 16.26 -0.05
C LEU A 86 1.56 17.63 -0.70
N LEU A 87 0.31 17.93 -1.06
CA LEU A 87 -0.08 19.26 -1.54
C LEU A 87 0.07 20.32 -0.45
N ALA A 88 -0.28 20.00 0.80
CA ALA A 88 -0.13 20.94 1.92
C ALA A 88 1.34 21.20 2.28
N SER A 89 2.23 20.22 2.05
CA SER A 89 3.67 20.36 2.33
C SER A 89 4.46 21.07 1.23
N HIS A 90 3.92 21.12 0.01
CA HIS A 90 4.46 21.92 -1.09
C HIS A 90 3.54 23.11 -1.33
N PRO A 91 3.78 24.29 -0.74
CA PRO A 91 2.96 25.46 -1.01
C PRO A 91 3.03 25.78 -2.51
N ILE A 92 1.94 25.48 -3.22
CA ILE A 92 1.74 25.83 -4.61
C ILE A 92 1.61 27.36 -4.65
N ILE A 93 2.64 28.01 -5.20
CA ILE A 93 2.69 29.41 -5.65
C ILE A 93 2.90 30.45 -4.52
N GLN A 94 4.17 30.72 -4.20
CA GLN A 94 4.58 32.08 -3.89
C GLN A 94 4.72 32.83 -5.22
N ASP A 95 3.61 33.36 -5.75
CA ASP A 95 3.69 34.38 -6.79
C ASP A 95 4.37 35.60 -6.14
N THR A 96 5.66 35.78 -6.44
CA THR A 96 6.39 37.02 -6.20
C THR A 96 5.63 38.15 -6.88
N VAL A 97 4.87 38.90 -6.09
CA VAL A 97 4.30 40.20 -6.46
C VAL A 97 5.48 41.15 -6.72
N TYR A 98 5.89 41.29 -7.98
CA TYR A 98 6.78 42.38 -8.39
C TYR A 98 5.99 43.68 -8.31
N TYR A 99 6.17 44.45 -7.23
CA TYR A 99 5.81 45.87 -7.21
C TYR A 99 6.68 46.59 -8.25
N VAL A 100 6.09 46.97 -9.38
CA VAL A 100 6.68 47.93 -10.31
C VAL A 100 6.56 49.31 -9.67
N LYS A 101 7.71 49.96 -9.48
CA LYS A 101 7.82 51.33 -8.97
C LYS A 101 7.69 52.34 -10.10
#